data_AF-A0A380HN22-F1
#
_entry.id   AF-A0A380HN22-F1
#
_cell.length_a   1.000
_cell.length_b   1.000
_cell.length_c   1.000
_cell.angle_alpha   90.00
_cell.angle_beta   90.00
_cell.angle_gamma   90.00
#
_symmetry.space_group_name_H-M   'P 1'
#
loop_
_entity.id
_entity.type
_entity.pdbx_description
1 polymer ?
#
loop_
_entity_poly.entity_id
_entity_poly.type
_entity_poly.pdbx_seq_one_letter_code
_entity_poly.pdbx_strand_id
1 'polypeptide(L)'
;METTLNILETQITQRLRGVNHYESIYINKTLAQILDSYDIPQEAKLACLTIDTAMRHLDEVSTTLSSKKSILIGDLLSAHFYTLLANLNDPTYQKEISTAIVEVNEMKSSIHHEAIDINAIGAYILKIENTFPLITIKRFIPNADTSFINDKLIANLSENHPSYLSNYSKETLESFLDQLKTEIHPKRGN
;
A
#
# COMPACT_ATOMS: atom_id res chain seq x y z
N MET A 1 -23.90 -2.46 -5.06
CA MET A 1 -22.89 -1.40 -4.89
C MET A 1 -21.62 -1.89 -5.56
N GLU A 2 -21.06 -1.11 -6.49
CA GLU A 2 -19.70 -1.38 -6.96
C GLU A 2 -18.72 -1.05 -5.85
N THR A 3 -17.80 -1.96 -5.55
CA THR A 3 -16.71 -1.75 -4.59
C THR A 3 -15.53 -1.12 -5.29
N THR A 4 -14.69 -0.37 -4.57
CA THR A 4 -13.46 0.20 -5.13
C THR A 4 -12.59 -0.89 -5.77
N LEU A 5 -12.59 -2.09 -5.19
CA LEU A 5 -11.93 -3.28 -5.73
C LEU A 5 -12.39 -3.62 -7.16
N ASN A 6 -13.70 -3.84 -7.36
CA ASN A 6 -14.24 -4.28 -8.65
C ASN A 6 -14.02 -3.22 -9.74
N ILE A 7 -14.11 -1.95 -9.36
CA ILE A 7 -13.88 -0.83 -10.27
C ILE A 7 -12.42 -0.79 -10.71
N LEU A 8 -11.48 -0.98 -9.77
CA LEU A 8 -10.07 -1.06 -10.10
C LEU A 8 -9.75 -2.27 -10.99
N GLU A 9 -10.27 -3.46 -10.67
CA GLU A 9 -10.10 -4.66 -11.50
C GLU A 9 -10.55 -4.42 -12.95
N THR A 10 -11.70 -3.76 -13.10
CA THR A 10 -12.24 -3.40 -14.42
C THR A 10 -11.32 -2.41 -15.14
N GLN A 11 -10.83 -1.38 -14.45
CA GLN A 11 -9.90 -0.39 -15.02
C GLN A 11 -8.58 -1.05 -15.44
N ILE A 12 -8.01 -1.92 -14.61
CA ILE A 12 -6.78 -2.67 -14.92
C ILE A 12 -6.99 -3.55 -16.15
N THR A 13 -8.09 -4.30 -16.20
CA THR A 13 -8.44 -5.16 -17.35
C THR A 13 -8.56 -4.36 -18.64
N GLN A 14 -9.19 -3.18 -18.58
CA GLN A 14 -9.31 -2.29 -19.74
C GLN A 14 -7.95 -1.73 -20.19
N ARG A 15 -7.08 -1.36 -19.26
CA ARG A 15 -5.74 -0.82 -19.55
C ARG A 15 -4.79 -1.88 -20.09
N LEU A 16 -4.94 -3.13 -19.65
CA LEU A 16 -4.17 -4.27 -20.14
C LEU A 16 -4.76 -4.91 -21.41
N ARG A 17 -5.79 -4.31 -22.00
CA ARG A 17 -6.42 -4.82 -23.22
C ARG A 17 -5.39 -4.86 -24.35
N GLY A 18 -5.10 -6.07 -24.84
CA GLY A 18 -4.07 -6.32 -25.87
C GLY A 18 -2.76 -6.89 -25.32
N VAL A 19 -2.62 -7.04 -24.00
CA VAL A 19 -1.50 -7.75 -23.38
C VAL A 19 -1.87 -9.23 -23.26
N ASN A 20 -1.33 -10.06 -24.15
CA ASN A 20 -1.73 -11.48 -24.26
C ASN A 20 -1.43 -12.33 -23.01
N HIS A 21 -0.39 -11.97 -22.24
CA HIS A 21 0.03 -12.69 -21.04
C HIS A 21 0.66 -11.70 -20.06
N TYR A 22 0.13 -11.64 -18.85
CA TYR A 22 0.71 -10.91 -17.73
C TYR A 22 0.64 -11.76 -16.46
N GLU A 23 1.55 -11.50 -15.52
CA GLU A 23 1.58 -12.17 -14.22
C GLU A 23 0.43 -11.70 -13.33
N SER A 24 0.12 -12.47 -12.29
CA SER A 24 -0.97 -12.15 -11.38
C SER A 24 -0.72 -10.79 -10.70
N ILE A 25 -1.74 -9.93 -10.70
CA ILE A 25 -1.70 -8.64 -9.99
C ILE A 25 -2.47 -8.82 -8.69
N TYR A 26 -1.77 -8.72 -7.56
CA TYR A 26 -2.41 -8.74 -6.25
C TYR A 26 -2.97 -7.37 -5.90
N ILE A 27 -4.28 -7.30 -5.64
CA ILE A 27 -4.96 -6.09 -5.15
C ILE A 27 -5.33 -6.29 -3.68
N ASN A 28 -4.94 -5.35 -2.83
CA ASN A 28 -5.21 -5.43 -1.40
C ASN A 28 -6.70 -5.23 -1.08
N LYS A 29 -7.41 -6.34 -0.84
CA LYS A 29 -8.85 -6.35 -0.51
C LYS A 29 -9.15 -5.64 0.80
N THR A 30 -8.31 -5.80 1.81
CA THR A 30 -8.50 -5.17 3.13
C THR A 30 -8.40 -3.65 3.00
N LEU A 31 -7.42 -3.15 2.24
CA LEU A 31 -7.31 -1.72 1.95
C LEU A 31 -8.54 -1.20 1.21
N ALA A 32 -9.01 -1.91 0.18
CA ALA A 32 -10.22 -1.53 -0.54
C ALA A 32 -11.44 -1.41 0.40
N GLN A 33 -11.62 -2.37 1.32
CA GLN A 33 -12.70 -2.33 2.32
C GLN A 33 -12.56 -1.17 3.31
N ILE A 34 -11.33 -0.84 3.75
CA ILE A 34 -11.07 0.32 4.60
C ILE A 34 -11.49 1.59 3.85
N LEU A 35 -11.02 1.79 2.62
CA LEU A 35 -11.35 2.97 1.81
C LEU A 35 -12.86 3.07 1.52
N ASP A 36 -13.52 1.94 1.26
CA ASP A 36 -14.97 1.89 1.05
C ASP A 36 -15.77 2.28 2.30
N SER A 37 -15.22 2.10 3.50
CA SER A 37 -15.88 2.47 4.76
C SER A 37 -15.88 3.97 5.07
N TYR A 38 -15.07 4.76 4.35
CA TYR A 38 -15.01 6.21 4.51
C TYR A 38 -15.74 6.94 3.38
N ASP A 39 -16.36 8.07 3.72
CA ASP A 39 -17.01 8.97 2.75
C ASP A 39 -15.97 9.89 2.12
N ILE A 40 -15.23 9.36 1.15
CA ILE A 40 -14.18 10.07 0.39
C ILE A 40 -14.42 9.90 -1.12
N PRO A 41 -13.89 10.80 -1.97
CA PRO A 41 -14.09 10.71 -3.43
C PRO A 41 -13.62 9.37 -4.00
N GLN A 42 -14.39 8.82 -4.94
CA GLN A 42 -14.12 7.52 -5.54
C GLN A 42 -12.76 7.49 -6.24
N GLU A 43 -12.39 8.57 -6.92
CA GLU A 43 -11.10 8.74 -7.58
C GLU A 43 -9.94 8.72 -6.58
N ALA A 44 -10.13 9.26 -5.37
CA ALA A 44 -9.13 9.21 -4.31
C ALA A 44 -8.95 7.78 -3.76
N LYS A 45 -10.07 7.05 -3.57
CA LYS A 45 -10.04 5.62 -3.18
C LYS A 45 -9.28 4.78 -4.21
N LEU A 46 -9.65 4.96 -5.49
CA LEU A 46 -9.02 4.25 -6.60
C LEU A 46 -7.55 4.62 -6.74
N ALA A 47 -7.19 5.90 -6.60
CA ALA A 47 -5.80 6.34 -6.67
C ALA A 47 -4.96 5.69 -5.58
N CYS A 48 -5.42 5.72 -4.32
CA CYS A 48 -4.73 5.08 -3.19
C CYS A 48 -4.55 3.57 -3.41
N LEU A 49 -5.60 2.87 -3.86
CA LEU A 49 -5.53 1.43 -4.10
C LEU A 49 -4.64 1.09 -5.32
N THR A 50 -4.67 1.92 -6.36
CA THR A 50 -3.85 1.73 -7.57
C THR A 50 -2.36 1.86 -7.27
N ILE A 51 -1.96 2.88 -6.51
CA ILE A 51 -0.54 3.06 -6.20
C ILE A 51 -0.02 1.98 -5.24
N ASP A 52 -0.81 1.57 -4.24
CA ASP A 52 -0.46 0.43 -3.39
C ASP A 52 -0.26 -0.86 -4.21
N THR A 53 -1.17 -1.13 -5.15
CA THR A 53 -1.09 -2.27 -6.07
C THR A 53 0.16 -2.19 -6.95
N ALA A 54 0.44 -1.03 -7.54
CA ALA A 54 1.60 -0.83 -8.41
C ALA A 54 2.92 -1.04 -7.64
N MET A 55 3.03 -0.45 -6.45
CA MET A 55 4.20 -0.56 -5.59
C MET A 55 4.46 -2.01 -5.18
N ARG A 56 3.43 -2.74 -4.73
CA ARG A 56 3.55 -4.15 -4.35
C ARG A 56 3.95 -5.03 -5.54
N HIS A 57 3.36 -4.78 -6.71
CA HIS A 57 3.72 -5.53 -7.92
C HIS A 57 5.19 -5.34 -8.28
N LEU A 58 5.73 -4.11 -8.19
CA LEU A 58 7.15 -3.84 -8.44
C LEU A 58 8.08 -4.50 -7.41
N ASP A 59 7.65 -4.60 -6.15
CA ASP A 59 8.38 -5.34 -5.10
C ASP A 59 8.45 -6.85 -5.42
N GLU A 60 7.33 -7.45 -5.85
CA GLU A 60 7.27 -8.86 -6.29
C GLU A 60 8.21 -9.11 -7.47
N VAL A 61 8.24 -8.18 -8.43
CA VAL A 61 9.07 -8.28 -9.62
C VAL A 61 10.56 -8.32 -9.26
N SER A 62 10.97 -7.50 -8.28
CA SER A 62 12.35 -7.39 -7.82
C SER A 62 12.84 -8.64 -7.11
N THR A 63 11.94 -9.37 -6.43
CA THR A 63 12.26 -10.55 -5.63
C THR A 63 12.16 -11.87 -6.41
N THR A 64 11.19 -11.99 -7.31
CA THR A 64 10.90 -13.25 -8.02
C THR A 64 11.66 -13.44 -9.32
N LEU A 65 12.53 -12.48 -9.72
CA LEU A 65 13.19 -12.45 -11.04
C LEU A 65 12.18 -12.59 -12.20
N SER A 66 10.96 -12.07 -11.99
CA SER A 66 9.92 -12.05 -13.00
C SER A 66 10.36 -11.37 -14.30
N SER A 67 9.62 -11.60 -15.37
CA SER A 67 9.98 -11.06 -16.68
C SER A 67 10.03 -9.53 -16.65
N LYS A 68 10.94 -8.91 -17.42
CA LYS A 68 10.99 -7.44 -17.61
C LYS A 68 9.65 -6.82 -18.02
N LYS A 69 8.72 -7.63 -18.53
CA LYS A 69 7.35 -7.24 -18.89
C LYS A 69 6.50 -6.87 -17.67
N SER A 70 6.76 -7.46 -16.51
CA SER A 70 6.04 -7.17 -15.27
C SER A 70 6.37 -5.78 -14.71
N ILE A 71 7.61 -5.30 -14.93
CA ILE A 71 7.98 -3.90 -14.65
C ILE A 71 7.06 -2.95 -15.43
N LEU A 72 6.83 -3.22 -16.72
CA LEU A 72 5.98 -2.37 -17.56
C LEU A 72 4.52 -2.32 -17.07
N ILE A 73 4.05 -3.38 -16.39
CA ILE A 73 2.71 -3.41 -15.79
C ILE A 73 2.68 -2.53 -14.55
N GLY A 74 3.67 -2.64 -13.67
CA GLY A 74 3.81 -1.74 -12.53
C GLY A 74 3.87 -0.26 -12.94
N ASP A 75 4.63 0.04 -14.00
CA ASP A 75 4.71 1.40 -14.57
C ASP A 75 3.38 1.85 -15.18
N LEU A 76 2.66 0.95 -15.87
CA LEU A 76 1.33 1.25 -16.42
C LEU A 76 0.33 1.57 -15.30
N LEU A 77 0.33 0.80 -14.21
CA LEU A 77 -0.52 1.07 -13.05
C LEU A 77 -0.15 2.40 -12.38
N SER A 78 1.15 2.70 -12.27
CA SER A 78 1.65 3.97 -11.76
C SER A 78 1.23 5.15 -12.65
N ALA A 79 1.23 4.97 -13.97
CA ALA A 79 0.73 5.97 -14.90
C ALA A 79 -0.80 6.14 -14.77
N HIS A 80 -1.55 5.05 -14.63
CA HIS A 80 -3.00 5.08 -14.41
C HIS A 80 -3.35 5.83 -13.12
N PHE A 81 -2.57 5.65 -12.05
CA PHE A 81 -2.68 6.44 -10.83
C PHE A 81 -2.62 7.95 -11.08
N TYR A 82 -1.65 8.44 -11.89
CA TYR A 82 -1.60 9.87 -12.22
C TYR A 82 -2.80 10.34 -13.05
N THR A 83 -3.41 9.49 -13.87
CA THR A 83 -4.66 9.85 -14.55
C THR A 83 -5.82 10.00 -13.58
N LEU A 84 -5.88 9.19 -12.52
CA LEU A 84 -6.88 9.32 -11.45
C LEU A 84 -6.67 10.61 -10.65
N LEU A 85 -5.42 10.97 -10.34
CA LEU A 85 -5.11 12.24 -9.68
C LEU A 85 -5.49 13.45 -10.55
N ALA A 86 -5.24 13.38 -11.85
CA ALA A 86 -5.63 14.43 -12.79
C ALA A 86 -7.16 14.64 -12.82
N ASN A 87 -7.94 13.56 -12.74
CA ASN A 87 -9.39 13.63 -12.68
C ASN A 87 -9.90 14.18 -11.33
N LEU A 88 -9.24 13.81 -10.23
CA LEU A 88 -9.57 14.32 -8.89
C LEU A 88 -9.30 15.83 -8.77
N ASN A 89 -8.33 16.35 -9.53
CA ASN A 89 -7.97 17.77 -9.60
C ASN A 89 -7.70 18.42 -8.22
N ASP A 90 -6.99 17.69 -7.35
CA ASP A 90 -6.49 18.20 -6.06
C ASP A 90 -4.95 18.24 -6.07
N PRO A 91 -4.34 19.41 -6.38
CA PRO A 91 -2.88 19.56 -6.43
C PRO A 91 -2.19 19.33 -5.08
N THR A 92 -2.89 19.57 -3.97
CA THR A 92 -2.29 19.39 -2.63
C THR A 92 -2.19 17.92 -2.32
N TYR A 93 -3.28 17.18 -2.55
CA TYR A 93 -3.27 15.73 -2.41
C TYR A 93 -2.25 15.08 -3.34
N GLN A 94 -2.18 15.51 -4.62
CA GLN A 94 -1.18 15.04 -5.57
C GLN A 94 0.25 15.24 -5.04
N LYS A 95 0.55 16.41 -4.48
CA LYS A 95 1.88 16.68 -3.91
C LYS A 95 2.18 15.77 -2.71
N GLU A 96 1.25 15.66 -1.76
CA GLU A 96 1.41 14.85 -0.55
C GLU A 96 1.61 13.37 -0.88
N ILE A 97 0.77 12.82 -1.76
CA ILE A 97 0.85 11.41 -2.14
C ILE A 97 2.11 11.12 -2.97
N SER A 98 2.54 12.03 -3.84
CA SER A 98 3.79 11.86 -4.60
C SER A 98 5.03 11.92 -3.71
N THR A 99 5.06 12.80 -2.71
CA THR A 99 6.14 12.82 -1.71
C THR A 99 6.17 11.51 -0.92
N ALA A 100 5.00 11.01 -0.51
CA ALA A 100 4.90 9.72 0.17
C ALA A 100 5.40 8.54 -0.66
N ILE A 101 5.18 8.52 -1.98
CA ILE A 101 5.71 7.45 -2.84
C ILE A 101 7.24 7.40 -2.77
N VAL A 102 7.90 8.56 -2.80
CA VAL A 102 9.36 8.65 -2.67
C VAL A 102 9.81 8.14 -1.30
N GLU A 103 9.18 8.63 -0.22
CA GLU A 103 9.50 8.18 1.14
C GLU A 103 9.34 6.65 1.30
N VAL A 104 8.24 6.08 0.79
CA VAL A 104 7.98 4.64 0.87
C VAL A 104 9.05 3.84 0.12
N ASN A 105 9.46 4.28 -1.07
CA ASN A 105 10.54 3.63 -1.81
C ASN A 105 11.89 3.71 -1.11
N GLU A 106 12.23 4.86 -0.52
CA GLU A 106 13.46 5.03 0.26
C GLU A 106 13.46 4.13 1.50
N MET A 107 12.33 4.03 2.20
CA MET A 107 12.16 3.14 3.35
C MET A 107 12.31 1.66 2.94
N LYS A 108 11.65 1.23 1.86
CA LYS A 108 11.78 -0.13 1.33
C LYS A 108 13.22 -0.46 0.90
N SER A 109 13.88 0.48 0.23
CA SER A 109 15.29 0.33 -0.14
C SER A 109 16.20 0.21 1.09
N SER A 110 15.92 0.99 2.14
CA SER A 110 16.67 0.94 3.40
C SER A 110 16.49 -0.39 4.13
N ILE A 111 15.29 -0.98 4.08
CA ILE A 111 15.02 -2.35 4.59
C ILE A 111 15.82 -3.37 3.79
N HIS A 112 15.80 -3.30 2.45
CA HIS A 112 16.50 -4.25 1.59
C HIS A 112 18.02 -4.23 1.78
N HIS A 113 18.62 -3.07 2.06
CA HIS A 113 20.06 -2.92 2.28
C HIS A 113 20.47 -3.08 3.76
N GLU A 114 19.57 -3.54 4.62
CA GLU A 114 19.80 -3.72 6.07
C GLU A 114 20.37 -2.46 6.75
N ALA A 115 20.02 -1.29 6.24
CA ALA A 115 20.53 0.00 6.72
C ALA A 115 19.76 0.55 7.94
N ILE A 116 18.88 -0.27 8.54
CA ILE A 116 17.98 0.13 9.63
C ILE A 116 18.22 -0.76 10.85
N ASP A 117 18.15 -0.18 12.04
CA ASP A 117 18.18 -0.93 13.29
C ASP A 117 16.98 -1.88 13.38
N ILE A 118 17.24 -3.12 13.80
CA ILE A 118 16.26 -4.20 13.94
C ILE A 118 15.06 -3.76 14.81
N ASN A 119 15.31 -2.95 15.83
CA ASN A 119 14.26 -2.43 16.72
C ASN A 119 13.34 -1.40 16.04
N ALA A 120 13.80 -0.74 14.97
CA ALA A 120 13.03 0.28 14.24
C ALA A 120 12.28 -0.29 13.02
N ILE A 121 12.58 -1.54 12.61
CA ILE A 121 11.97 -2.18 11.44
C ILE A 121 10.45 -2.24 11.56
N GLY A 122 9.91 -2.57 12.73
CA GLY A 122 8.47 -2.62 12.95
C GLY A 122 7.80 -1.27 12.61
N ALA A 123 8.32 -0.17 13.15
CA ALA A 123 7.80 1.16 12.88
C ALA A 123 7.90 1.54 11.39
N TYR A 124 8.96 1.10 10.71
CA TYR A 124 9.13 1.29 9.26
C TYR A 124 8.09 0.52 8.45
N ILE A 125 7.82 -0.74 8.80
CA ILE A 125 6.79 -1.56 8.14
C ILE A 125 5.42 -0.91 8.30
N LEU A 126 5.07 -0.53 9.53
CA LEU A 126 3.80 0.15 9.78
C LEU A 126 3.69 1.44 8.96
N LYS A 127 4.76 2.23 8.92
CA LYS A 127 4.80 3.47 8.15
C LYS A 127 4.61 3.20 6.66
N ILE A 128 5.30 2.22 6.08
CA ILE A 128 5.13 1.84 4.66
C ILE A 128 3.68 1.51 4.34
N GLU A 129 3.03 0.70 5.18
CA GLU A 129 1.70 0.17 4.93
C GLU A 129 0.58 1.19 5.18
N ASN A 130 0.78 2.10 6.13
CA ASN A 130 -0.23 3.09 6.49
C ASN A 130 -0.06 4.44 5.80
N THR A 131 1.07 4.73 5.14
CA THR A 131 1.32 6.07 4.56
C THR A 131 0.28 6.47 3.53
N PHE A 132 0.05 5.65 2.49
CA PHE A 132 -0.93 6.01 1.45
C PHE A 132 -2.37 6.08 1.97
N PRO A 133 -2.86 5.09 2.77
CA PRO A 133 -4.21 5.15 3.31
C PRO A 133 -4.41 6.35 4.25
N LEU A 134 -3.44 6.65 5.13
CA LEU A 134 -3.56 7.76 6.08
C LEU A 134 -3.57 9.12 5.38
N ILE A 135 -2.70 9.35 4.39
CA ILE A 135 -2.70 10.60 3.62
C ILE A 135 -4.03 10.77 2.90
N THR A 136 -4.50 9.71 2.24
CA THR A 136 -5.77 9.73 1.50
C THR A 136 -6.95 10.02 2.42
N ILE A 137 -7.07 9.29 3.53
CA ILE A 137 -8.21 9.43 4.42
C ILE A 137 -8.15 10.77 5.16
N LYS A 138 -6.99 11.19 5.70
CA LYS A 138 -6.86 12.46 6.43
C LYS A 138 -7.09 13.69 5.55
N ARG A 139 -6.79 13.60 4.26
CA ARG A 139 -7.04 14.69 3.30
C ARG A 139 -8.51 15.07 3.24
N PHE A 140 -9.41 14.08 3.27
CA PHE A 140 -10.86 14.28 3.14
C PHE A 140 -11.60 14.20 4.48
N ILE A 141 -11.05 13.47 5.45
CA ILE A 141 -11.60 13.28 6.80
C ILE A 141 -10.47 13.54 7.82
N PRO A 142 -10.25 14.80 8.21
CA PRO A 142 -9.13 15.18 9.09
C PRO A 142 -9.12 14.48 10.45
N ASN A 143 -10.30 14.08 10.95
CA ASN A 143 -10.49 13.45 12.26
C ASN A 143 -10.59 11.91 12.19
N ALA A 144 -10.07 11.29 11.13
CA ALA A 144 -10.12 9.84 10.98
C ALA A 144 -9.31 9.11 12.06
N ASP A 145 -9.88 8.01 12.57
CA ASP A 145 -9.25 7.15 13.57
C ASP A 145 -8.07 6.39 12.96
N THR A 146 -6.87 6.87 13.26
CA THR A 146 -5.62 6.28 12.80
C THR A 146 -5.34 4.92 13.41
N SER A 147 -5.80 4.68 14.64
CA SER A 147 -5.57 3.42 15.35
C SER A 147 -6.37 2.29 14.72
N PHE A 148 -7.63 2.54 14.38
CA PHE A 148 -8.47 1.58 13.66
C PHE A 148 -7.91 1.18 12.29
N ILE A 149 -7.38 2.15 11.53
CA ILE A 149 -6.75 1.90 10.23
C ILE A 149 -5.49 1.04 10.41
N ASN A 150 -4.63 1.39 11.37
CA ASN A 150 -3.41 0.66 11.66
C ASN A 150 -3.69 -0.78 12.08
N ASP A 151 -4.66 -1.01 12.98
CA ASP A 151 -5.00 -2.35 13.46
C ASP A 151 -5.45 -3.27 12.31
N LYS A 152 -6.29 -2.76 11.40
CA LYS A 152 -6.74 -3.53 10.23
C LYS A 152 -5.63 -3.82 9.23
N LEU A 153 -4.72 -2.86 9.01
CA LEU A 153 -3.58 -3.04 8.11
C LEU A 153 -2.57 -4.05 8.69
N ILE A 154 -2.31 -4.00 10.00
CA ILE A 154 -1.45 -4.95 10.71
C ILE A 154 -2.02 -6.38 10.61
N ALA A 155 -3.34 -6.55 10.82
CA ALA A 155 -3.98 -7.85 10.66
C ALA A 155 -3.82 -8.41 9.24
N ASN A 156 -3.90 -7.55 8.22
CA ASN A 156 -3.69 -7.94 6.83
C ASN A 156 -2.24 -8.37 6.52
N LEU A 157 -1.26 -7.76 7.19
CA LEU A 157 0.16 -8.10 7.02
C LEU A 157 0.50 -9.50 7.53
N SER A 158 -0.13 -9.93 8.62
CA SER A 158 0.05 -11.30 9.12
C SER A 158 -0.51 -12.37 8.17
N GLU A 159 -1.53 -12.02 7.37
CA GLU A 159 -2.14 -12.93 6.40
C GLU A 159 -1.45 -12.88 5.03
N ASN A 160 -0.97 -11.71 4.60
CA ASN A 160 -0.36 -11.48 3.29
C ASN A 160 1.06 -10.92 3.44
N HIS A 161 2.06 -11.81 3.40
CA HIS A 161 3.47 -11.46 3.54
C HIS A 161 3.97 -10.64 2.34
N PRO A 162 4.26 -9.33 2.49
CA PRO A 162 4.70 -8.50 1.37
C PRO A 162 6.09 -8.90 0.86
N SER A 163 6.31 -8.83 -0.45
CA SER A 163 7.58 -9.24 -1.06
C SER A 163 8.78 -8.40 -0.66
N TYR A 164 8.60 -7.11 -0.32
CA TYR A 164 9.71 -6.29 0.20
C TYR A 164 10.25 -6.78 1.57
N LEU A 165 9.54 -7.71 2.22
CA LEU A 165 9.96 -8.38 3.46
C LEU A 165 10.42 -9.83 3.21
N SER A 166 10.77 -10.20 1.98
CA SER A 166 11.23 -11.55 1.63
C SER A 166 12.44 -12.02 2.42
N ASN A 167 13.26 -11.08 2.91
CA ASN A 167 14.47 -11.37 3.67
C ASN A 167 14.20 -11.71 5.15
N TYR A 168 12.98 -11.43 5.64
CA TYR A 168 12.58 -11.74 7.02
C TYR A 168 11.69 -12.98 7.05
N SER A 169 11.98 -13.90 7.95
CA SER A 169 11.10 -15.06 8.16
C SER A 169 9.76 -14.59 8.76
N LYS A 170 8.72 -15.39 8.54
CA LYS A 170 7.38 -15.13 9.08
C LYS A 170 7.39 -14.97 10.61
N GLU A 171 8.23 -15.75 11.30
CA GLU A 171 8.38 -15.71 12.76
C GLU A 171 9.01 -14.39 13.25
N THR A 172 10.01 -13.88 12.53
CA THR A 172 10.64 -12.59 12.88
C THR A 172 9.66 -11.44 12.68
N LEU A 173 8.85 -11.50 11.62
CA LEU A 173 7.81 -10.51 11.35
C LEU A 173 6.68 -10.54 12.36
N GLU A 174 6.19 -11.72 12.74
CA GLU A 174 5.19 -11.85 13.80
C GLU A 174 5.70 -11.25 15.12
N SER A 175 6.99 -11.47 15.46
CA SER A 175 7.63 -10.85 16.62
C SER A 175 7.65 -9.31 16.54
N PHE A 176 8.00 -8.73 15.37
CA PHE A 176 7.97 -7.28 15.19
C PHE A 176 6.55 -6.71 15.22
N LEU A 177 5.58 -7.41 14.64
CA LEU A 177 4.17 -7.00 14.62
C LEU A 177 3.56 -7.07 16.03
N ASP A 178 3.95 -8.04 16.85
CA ASP A 178 3.51 -8.15 18.24
C ASP A 178 4.15 -7.10 19.15
N GLN A 179 5.42 -6.75 18.90
CA GLN A 179 6.06 -5.58 19.54
C GLN A 179 5.30 -4.30 19.20
N LEU A 180 4.99 -4.07 17.92
CA LEU A 180 4.20 -2.92 17.46
C LEU A 180 2.80 -2.86 18.07
N LYS A 181 2.07 -3.98 18.12
CA LYS A 181 0.75 -4.02 18.77
C LYS A 181 0.83 -3.59 20.24
N THR A 182 1.91 -3.98 20.92
CA THR A 182 2.16 -3.61 22.32
C THR A 182 2.52 -2.13 22.48
N GLU A 183 3.18 -1.51 21.49
CA GLU A 183 3.51 -0.09 21.48
C GLU A 183 2.32 0.81 21.07
N ILE A 184 1.48 0.35 20.13
CA ILE A 184 0.29 1.06 19.64
C ILE A 184 -0.84 0.99 20.68
N HIS A 185 -0.99 -0.17 21.33
CA HIS A 185 -1.85 -0.36 22.49
C HIS A 185 -0.99 -0.56 23.73
N PRO A 186 -0.34 0.49 24.25
CA PRO A 186 0.37 0.37 25.51
C PRO A 186 -0.67 -0.10 26.52
N LYS A 187 -0.41 -1.25 27.16
CA LYS A 187 -1.26 -1.78 28.23
C LYS A 187 -1.68 -0.60 29.09
N ARG A 188 -2.97 -0.25 29.08
CA ARG A 188 -3.54 0.68 30.04
C ARG A 188 -3.13 0.13 31.41
N GLY A 189 -2.16 0.79 32.04
CA GLY A 189 -1.71 0.43 33.37
C GLY A 189 -2.92 0.40 34.29
N ASN A 190 -3.09 -0.71 35.00
CA ASN A 190 -3.83 -0.71 36.26
C ASN A 190 -3.06 0.11 37.29
#